data_AF-A0A243SDS9-F1
#
_entry.id   AF-A0A243SDS9-F1
#
_cell.length_a   1.000
_cell.length_b   1.000
_cell.length_c   1.000
_cell.angle_alpha   90.00
_cell.angle_beta   90.00
_cell.angle_gamma   90.00
#
_symmetry.space_group_name_H-M   'P 1'
#
loop_
_entity.id
_entity.type
_entity.pdbx_description
1 polymer ?
#
loop_
_entity_poly.entity_id
_entity_poly.type
_entity_poly.pdbx_seq_one_letter_code
_entity_poly.pdbx_strand_id
1 'polypeptide(L)'
;MLKEVDHNSSISISERLKNYLENKFLVKKNVTSPFFDEIDLEYWRGISTRVSQGKMVFNELKKCYPQLNFPIQLGIEKTEFYKDIVLRGKTVDVNFPFLLHLNDFENITFKVHKSISGSIPIVTVSNSEDFTTIIQSLLYKNNPNHVPQSMGAVLINGINNWERLTILKNKWLATNTFGNWTKEFTCNVLPNKNLYKDNLIILSTKPYSNVAAKQLGLTEDIWLSYSISIREEHECTHLYTLQKYGIASNNLHDELIADYIGIVKTIGYYNKSWMLHFMGLEEYPKYRKGARLENYILENELSQDDFKQLIKIIKSAIDNIFIFDETSGKLLSTIDQMCRIDALCKTSLEELSSANGASI
;
A
#
# COMPACT_ATOMS: atom_id res chain seq x y z
N MET A 1 -43.29 10.14 43.73
CA MET A 1 -43.04 10.94 42.51
C MET A 1 -41.54 10.85 42.24
N LEU A 2 -41.16 9.87 41.43
CA LEU A 2 -39.79 9.46 41.14
C LEU A 2 -39.13 10.51 40.24
N LYS A 3 -37.93 10.97 40.62
CA LYS A 3 -37.04 11.69 39.71
C LYS A 3 -36.33 10.64 38.85
N GLU A 4 -36.61 10.65 37.55
CA GLU A 4 -35.81 9.95 36.56
C GLU A 4 -34.39 10.49 36.59
N VAL A 5 -33.45 9.60 36.91
CA VAL A 5 -32.02 9.83 36.72
C VAL A 5 -31.71 9.39 35.31
N ASP A 6 -31.53 10.37 34.43
CA ASP A 6 -31.12 10.19 33.05
C ASP A 6 -29.65 9.75 33.02
N HIS A 7 -29.42 8.43 33.07
CA HIS A 7 -28.11 7.82 32.87
C HIS A 7 -27.82 7.66 31.37
N ASN A 8 -27.77 8.78 30.65
CA ASN A 8 -27.09 8.85 29.35
C ASN A 8 -25.68 9.40 29.57
N SER A 9 -24.78 8.56 30.07
CA SER A 9 -23.34 8.84 29.98
C SER A 9 -22.91 8.61 28.52
N SER A 10 -23.27 9.53 27.62
CA SER A 10 -22.55 9.66 26.36
C SER A 10 -21.14 10.10 26.74
N ILE A 11 -20.20 9.17 26.66
CA ILE A 11 -18.79 9.51 26.79
C ILE A 11 -18.51 10.51 25.67
N SER A 12 -18.24 11.75 26.05
CA SER A 12 -17.90 12.84 25.14
C SER A 12 -16.58 12.48 24.46
N ILE A 13 -16.66 11.87 23.27
CA ILE A 13 -15.52 11.65 22.38
C ILE A 13 -14.84 13.01 22.15
N SER A 14 -13.53 13.09 22.34
CA SER A 14 -12.80 14.35 22.13
C SER A 14 -12.87 14.77 20.66
N GLU A 15 -12.72 16.06 20.39
CA GLU A 15 -12.70 16.57 19.01
C GLU A 15 -11.57 15.95 18.18
N ARG A 16 -10.45 15.60 18.83
CA ARG A 16 -9.33 14.93 18.16
C ARG A 16 -9.71 13.53 17.70
N LEU A 17 -10.37 12.75 18.57
CA LEU A 17 -10.83 11.42 18.20
C LEU A 17 -11.93 11.49 17.14
N LYS A 18 -12.84 12.47 17.19
CA LYS A 18 -13.83 12.68 16.11
C LYS A 18 -13.16 12.94 14.76
N ASN A 19 -12.19 13.86 14.71
CA ASN A 19 -11.45 14.15 13.48
C ASN A 19 -10.69 12.91 12.94
N TYR A 20 -10.19 12.07 13.84
CA TYR A 20 -9.55 10.81 13.45
C TYR A 20 -10.55 9.81 12.83
N LEU A 21 -11.78 9.77 13.34
CA LEU A 21 -12.84 8.86 12.91
C LEU A 21 -13.60 9.33 11.65
N GLU A 22 -13.34 10.55 11.17
CA GLU A 22 -13.98 11.09 9.96
C GLU A 22 -13.83 10.13 8.76
N ASN A 23 -14.95 9.87 8.09
CA ASN A 23 -14.94 9.05 6.88
C ASN A 23 -14.32 9.81 5.71
N LYS A 24 -13.05 9.51 5.43
CA LYS A 24 -12.29 10.17 4.36
C LYS A 24 -12.69 9.75 2.95
N PHE A 25 -13.44 8.65 2.78
CA PHE A 25 -13.90 8.19 1.46
C PHE A 25 -15.09 9.01 0.92
N LEU A 26 -15.84 9.70 1.78
CA LEU A 26 -16.98 10.52 1.37
C LEU A 26 -16.57 11.89 0.81
N VAL A 27 -15.31 12.29 0.99
CA VAL A 27 -14.78 13.52 0.42
C VAL A 27 -14.64 13.34 -1.09
N LYS A 28 -15.62 13.82 -1.85
CA LYS A 28 -15.60 13.78 -3.33
C LYS A 28 -14.37 14.50 -3.85
N LYS A 29 -13.34 13.75 -4.22
CA LYS A 29 -12.34 14.20 -5.19
C LYS A 29 -12.82 13.75 -6.57
N ASN A 30 -12.77 14.64 -7.56
CA ASN A 30 -12.92 14.25 -8.95
C ASN A 30 -11.72 13.38 -9.32
N VAL A 31 -11.89 12.06 -9.24
CA VAL A 31 -10.80 11.12 -9.50
C VAL A 31 -11.03 10.51 -10.86
N THR A 32 -10.30 11.03 -11.83
CA THR A 32 -10.06 10.40 -13.11
C THR A 32 -8.64 9.84 -13.07
N SER A 33 -8.39 8.82 -12.25
CA SER A 33 -7.22 7.98 -12.48
C SER A 33 -7.66 6.86 -13.41
N PRO A 34 -7.16 6.78 -14.64
CA PRO A 34 -7.52 5.69 -15.52
C PRO A 34 -7.12 4.36 -14.87
N PHE A 35 -7.95 3.35 -15.07
CA PHE A 35 -7.50 1.96 -15.03
C PHE A 35 -6.25 1.84 -15.92
N PHE A 36 -5.28 1.00 -15.55
CA PHE A 36 -4.06 0.83 -16.35
C PHE A 36 -4.40 0.60 -17.81
N ASP A 37 -3.89 1.47 -18.68
CA ASP A 37 -4.09 1.35 -20.12
C ASP A 37 -3.34 0.11 -20.63
N GLU A 38 -3.82 -0.48 -21.72
CA GLU A 38 -3.21 -1.68 -22.32
C GLU A 38 -1.71 -1.49 -22.66
N ILE A 39 -1.32 -0.25 -22.98
CA ILE A 39 0.05 0.17 -23.25
C ILE A 39 0.96 0.03 -22.02
N ASP A 40 0.44 0.28 -20.81
CA ASP A 40 1.19 0.13 -19.57
C ASP A 40 1.49 -1.34 -19.28
N LEU A 41 0.52 -2.20 -19.60
CA LEU A 41 0.65 -3.64 -19.45
C LEU A 41 1.67 -4.25 -20.39
N GLU A 42 1.75 -3.78 -21.63
CA GLU A 42 2.72 -4.27 -22.61
C GLU A 42 4.17 -4.01 -22.15
N TYR A 43 4.45 -2.82 -21.61
CA TYR A 43 5.76 -2.48 -21.06
C TYR A 43 6.19 -3.46 -19.96
N TRP A 44 5.32 -3.69 -18.98
CA TRP A 44 5.61 -4.58 -17.85
C TRP A 44 5.68 -6.05 -18.23
N ARG A 45 4.87 -6.50 -19.20
CA ARG A 45 5.01 -7.83 -19.82
C ARG A 45 6.37 -7.99 -20.52
N GLY A 46 6.87 -6.92 -21.13
CA GLY A 46 8.23 -6.87 -21.68
C GLY A 46 9.30 -7.12 -20.62
N ILE A 47 9.18 -6.50 -19.44
CA ILE A 47 10.09 -6.76 -18.30
C ILE A 47 9.98 -8.22 -17.83
N SER A 48 8.76 -8.74 -17.65
CA SER A 48 8.53 -10.14 -17.27
C SER A 48 9.19 -11.13 -18.24
N THR A 49 9.12 -10.82 -19.55
CA THR A 49 9.76 -11.62 -20.61
C THR A 49 11.28 -11.59 -20.48
N ARG A 50 11.89 -10.41 -20.28
CA ARG A 50 13.35 -10.29 -20.10
C ARG A 50 13.83 -11.03 -18.84
N VAL A 51 13.06 -10.96 -17.76
CA VAL A 51 13.35 -11.68 -16.52
C VAL A 51 13.31 -13.19 -16.75
N SER A 52 12.28 -13.68 -17.46
CA SER A 52 12.16 -15.09 -17.83
C SER A 52 13.30 -15.57 -18.75
N GLN A 53 13.96 -14.67 -19.48
CA GLN A 53 15.14 -14.92 -20.31
C GLN A 53 16.46 -14.83 -19.52
N GLY A 54 16.41 -14.76 -18.18
CA GLY A 54 17.60 -14.77 -17.32
C GLY A 54 18.14 -13.39 -16.96
N LYS A 55 17.43 -12.30 -17.27
CA LYS A 55 17.78 -10.98 -16.72
C LYS A 55 17.35 -10.88 -15.26
N MET A 56 18.20 -10.29 -14.44
CA MET A 56 17.88 -10.08 -13.03
C MET A 56 16.87 -8.95 -12.87
N VAL A 57 15.84 -9.18 -12.05
CA VAL A 57 14.78 -8.18 -11.77
C VAL A 57 15.39 -6.86 -11.31
N PHE A 58 16.31 -6.89 -10.34
CA PHE A 58 16.92 -5.68 -9.80
C PHE A 58 17.66 -4.84 -10.85
N ASN A 59 18.31 -5.49 -11.83
CA ASN A 59 18.98 -4.78 -12.91
C ASN A 59 18.00 -4.11 -13.88
N GLU A 60 16.83 -4.70 -14.12
CA GLU A 60 15.77 -4.06 -14.90
C GLU A 60 15.15 -2.89 -14.11
N LEU A 61 14.90 -3.05 -12.81
CA LEU A 61 14.38 -1.97 -11.96
C LEU A 61 15.31 -0.76 -11.90
N LYS A 62 16.64 -0.96 -11.88
CA LYS A 62 17.62 0.16 -11.90
C LYS A 62 17.56 1.02 -13.16
N LYS A 63 17.10 0.47 -14.29
CA LYS A 63 16.88 1.23 -15.54
C LYS A 63 15.63 2.09 -15.44
N CYS A 64 14.58 1.55 -14.82
CA CYS A 64 13.32 2.26 -14.58
C CYS A 64 13.50 3.38 -13.54
N TYR A 65 14.17 3.07 -12.43
CA TYR A 65 14.24 3.90 -11.22
C TYR A 65 15.70 4.18 -10.84
N PRO A 66 16.27 5.33 -11.28
CA PRO A 66 17.66 5.65 -11.04
C PRO A 66 18.04 5.75 -9.56
N GLN A 67 17.09 5.99 -8.65
CA GLN A 67 17.26 5.94 -7.20
C GLN A 67 17.93 4.64 -6.73
N LEU A 68 17.66 3.52 -7.41
CA LEU A 68 18.25 2.21 -7.07
C LEU A 68 19.74 2.10 -7.44
N ASN A 69 20.33 3.13 -8.04
CA ASN A 69 21.76 3.24 -8.30
C ASN A 69 22.49 4.12 -7.27
N PHE A 70 21.80 4.67 -6.27
CA PHE A 70 22.39 5.54 -5.24
C PHE A 70 22.40 4.84 -3.88
N PRO A 71 23.41 5.07 -3.02
CA PRO A 71 23.45 4.50 -1.68
C PRO A 71 22.41 5.17 -0.78
N ILE A 72 22.12 4.55 0.36
CA ILE A 72 21.35 5.20 1.43
C ILE A 72 22.26 6.15 2.20
N GLN A 73 21.99 7.45 2.13
CA GLN A 73 22.79 8.47 2.77
C GLN A 73 21.94 9.71 3.08
N LEU A 74 22.10 10.26 4.29
CA LEU A 74 21.39 11.46 4.73
C LEU A 74 21.69 12.65 3.81
N GLY A 75 20.65 13.26 3.25
CA GLY A 75 20.73 14.46 2.43
C GLY A 75 21.25 14.24 0.99
N ILE A 76 21.40 12.98 0.53
CA ILE A 76 21.91 12.69 -0.81
C ILE A 76 21.04 13.30 -1.93
N GLU A 77 19.73 13.42 -1.68
CA GLU A 77 18.75 13.99 -2.60
C GLU A 77 18.98 15.49 -2.88
N LYS A 78 19.76 16.16 -2.03
CA LYS A 78 20.12 17.57 -2.19
C LYS A 78 21.32 17.78 -3.10
N THR A 79 22.14 16.74 -3.29
CA THR A 79 23.34 16.81 -4.14
C THR A 79 22.96 17.08 -5.60
N GLU A 80 23.79 17.85 -6.30
CA GLU A 80 23.52 18.18 -7.70
C GLU A 80 23.58 16.94 -8.59
N PHE A 81 24.49 16.02 -8.26
CA PHE A 81 24.61 14.74 -8.94
C PHE A 81 23.33 13.91 -8.83
N TYR A 82 22.75 13.75 -7.63
CA TYR A 82 21.48 13.05 -7.47
C TYR A 82 20.36 13.71 -8.28
N LYS A 83 20.24 15.04 -8.21
CA LYS A 83 19.20 15.78 -8.96
C LYS A 83 19.34 15.60 -10.47
N ASP A 84 20.56 15.63 -10.98
CA ASP A 84 20.84 15.46 -12.40
C ASP A 84 20.38 14.10 -12.92
N ILE A 85 20.58 13.03 -12.16
CA ILE A 85 20.20 11.68 -12.57
C ILE A 85 18.73 11.40 -12.30
N VAL A 86 18.29 11.59 -11.05
CA VAL A 86 16.97 11.14 -10.59
C VAL A 86 15.86 12.10 -11.02
N LEU A 87 16.13 13.42 -11.06
CA LEU A 87 15.11 14.44 -11.38
C LEU A 87 15.20 14.95 -12.81
N ARG A 88 16.40 15.02 -13.40
CA ARG A 88 16.61 15.58 -14.75
C ARG A 88 16.94 14.52 -15.81
N GLY A 89 17.20 13.27 -15.43
CA GLY A 89 17.40 12.17 -16.37
C GLY A 89 18.66 12.28 -17.20
N LYS A 90 19.69 12.96 -16.69
CA LYS A 90 20.99 12.98 -17.37
C LYS A 90 21.58 11.58 -17.36
N THR A 91 22.08 11.14 -18.51
CA THR A 91 22.85 9.91 -18.65
C THR A 91 24.32 10.22 -18.35
N VAL A 92 24.99 9.38 -17.58
CA VAL A 92 26.44 9.49 -17.31
C VAL A 92 27.10 8.17 -17.66
N ASP A 93 28.29 8.24 -18.25
CA ASP A 93 29.12 7.06 -18.48
C ASP A 93 29.55 6.43 -17.14
N VAL A 94 29.42 5.11 -17.10
CA VAL A 94 29.13 4.32 -15.90
C VAL A 94 30.41 3.99 -15.15
N ASN A 95 30.78 4.83 -14.18
CA ASN A 95 31.62 4.44 -13.05
C ASN A 95 31.07 5.11 -11.80
N PHE A 96 29.91 4.62 -11.34
CA PHE A 96 29.29 5.08 -10.10
C PHE A 96 30.19 4.67 -8.92
N PRO A 97 30.75 5.62 -8.15
CA PRO A 97 31.51 5.27 -6.94
C PRO A 97 30.61 4.68 -5.85
N PHE A 98 29.30 4.85 -6.00
CA PHE A 98 28.30 4.58 -4.97
C PHE A 98 27.20 3.71 -5.58
N LEU A 99 27.29 2.40 -5.40
CA LEU A 99 26.25 1.46 -5.80
C LEU A 99 25.38 1.14 -4.58
N LEU A 100 24.07 1.07 -4.79
CA LEU A 100 23.16 0.54 -3.77
C LEU A 100 23.53 -0.93 -3.54
N HIS A 101 23.99 -1.25 -2.34
CA HIS A 101 24.30 -2.61 -1.94
C HIS A 101 23.05 -3.28 -1.40
N LEU A 102 22.73 -4.44 -1.95
CA LEU A 102 21.67 -5.34 -1.47
C LEU A 102 22.31 -6.69 -1.17
N ASN A 103 21.86 -7.32 -0.09
CA ASN A 103 22.37 -8.60 0.40
C ASN A 103 21.92 -9.77 -0.48
N ASP A 104 20.72 -9.71 -1.05
CA ASP A 104 20.04 -10.81 -1.73
C ASP A 104 19.25 -10.33 -2.96
N PHE A 105 19.87 -9.48 -3.77
CA PHE A 105 19.25 -8.93 -4.99
C PHE A 105 18.91 -9.99 -6.06
N GLU A 106 19.50 -11.17 -5.98
CA GLU A 106 19.26 -12.31 -6.87
C GLU A 106 17.87 -12.92 -6.67
N ASN A 107 17.36 -12.95 -5.43
CA ASN A 107 16.06 -13.53 -5.08
C ASN A 107 14.89 -12.53 -5.12
N ILE A 108 15.11 -11.33 -5.67
CA ILE A 108 14.01 -10.39 -5.93
C ILE A 108 13.21 -10.91 -7.12
N THR A 109 11.90 -11.13 -6.91
CA THR A 109 11.01 -11.61 -7.97
C THR A 109 10.09 -10.51 -8.48
N PHE A 110 9.62 -10.65 -9.71
CA PHE A 110 8.70 -9.72 -10.36
C PHE A 110 7.53 -10.48 -10.99
N LYS A 111 6.32 -9.97 -10.84
CA LYS A 111 5.15 -10.43 -11.60
C LYS A 111 4.23 -9.27 -11.95
N VAL A 112 3.44 -9.45 -13.00
CA VAL A 112 2.29 -8.58 -13.28
C VAL A 112 1.05 -9.29 -12.72
N HIS A 113 0.53 -8.77 -11.61
CA HIS A 113 -0.62 -9.34 -10.93
C HIS A 113 -1.91 -8.76 -11.47
N LYS A 114 -2.93 -9.58 -11.70
CA LYS A 114 -4.27 -9.12 -12.09
C LYS A 114 -5.13 -9.00 -10.83
N SER A 115 -5.47 -7.78 -10.46
CA SER A 115 -6.27 -7.49 -9.27
C SER A 115 -7.62 -6.85 -9.61
N ILE A 116 -8.36 -6.46 -8.57
CA ILE A 116 -9.62 -5.71 -8.69
C ILE A 116 -9.47 -4.34 -9.37
N SER A 117 -8.26 -3.79 -9.37
CA SER A 117 -7.93 -2.46 -9.90
C SER A 117 -7.32 -2.48 -11.30
N GLY A 118 -7.36 -3.64 -11.96
CA GLY A 118 -6.60 -3.91 -13.18
C GLY A 118 -5.30 -4.65 -12.87
N SER A 119 -4.37 -4.69 -13.82
CA SER A 119 -3.10 -5.38 -13.58
C SER A 119 -2.03 -4.42 -13.11
N ILE A 120 -1.27 -4.82 -12.09
CA ILE A 120 -0.23 -4.00 -11.46
C ILE A 120 1.08 -4.80 -11.35
N PRO A 121 2.25 -4.19 -11.62
CA PRO A 121 3.52 -4.80 -11.31
C PRO A 121 3.70 -4.97 -9.80
N ILE A 122 4.15 -6.16 -9.40
CA ILE A 122 4.49 -6.52 -8.03
C ILE A 122 5.94 -6.99 -8.00
N VAL A 123 6.73 -6.37 -7.13
CA VAL A 123 8.10 -6.78 -6.81
C VAL A 123 8.10 -7.39 -5.41
N THR A 124 8.61 -8.60 -5.27
CA THR A 124 8.73 -9.27 -3.97
C THR A 124 10.20 -9.34 -3.58
N VAL A 125 10.51 -8.89 -2.37
CA VAL A 125 11.85 -8.81 -1.80
C VAL A 125 11.91 -9.73 -0.58
N SER A 126 12.69 -10.79 -0.68
CA SER A 126 12.74 -11.84 0.34
C SER A 126 13.56 -11.43 1.57
N ASN A 127 14.63 -10.68 1.37
CA ASN A 127 15.47 -10.17 2.46
C ASN A 127 14.86 -8.89 3.07
N SER A 128 14.71 -8.87 4.40
CA SER A 128 14.06 -7.74 5.11
C SER A 128 14.89 -6.45 5.12
N GLU A 129 16.22 -6.56 5.10
CA GLU A 129 17.10 -5.40 5.01
C GLU A 129 17.07 -4.81 3.61
N ASP A 130 17.07 -5.67 2.57
CA ASP A 130 16.93 -5.22 1.19
C ASP A 130 15.59 -4.56 0.94
N PHE A 131 14.50 -5.11 1.50
CA PHE A 131 13.18 -4.48 1.45
C PHE A 131 13.27 -3.06 2.03
N THR A 132 13.83 -2.91 3.23
CA THR A 132 14.01 -1.60 3.88
C THR A 132 14.83 -0.65 3.02
N THR A 133 15.95 -1.11 2.46
CA THR A 133 16.84 -0.36 1.57
C THR A 133 16.13 0.11 0.30
N ILE A 134 15.31 -0.75 -0.32
CA ILE A 134 14.51 -0.41 -1.50
C ILE A 134 13.43 0.62 -1.15
N ILE A 135 12.75 0.45 -0.01
CA ILE A 135 11.75 1.42 0.49
C ILE A 135 12.40 2.79 0.72
N GLN A 136 13.56 2.83 1.38
CA GLN A 136 14.33 4.07 1.58
C GLN A 136 14.75 4.73 0.28
N SER A 137 15.17 3.94 -0.70
CA SER A 137 15.54 4.45 -2.02
C SER A 137 14.35 5.10 -2.74
N LEU A 138 13.21 4.41 -2.79
CA LEU A 138 12.09 4.82 -3.64
C LEU A 138 11.12 5.81 -2.97
N LEU A 139 10.82 5.65 -1.68
CA LEU A 139 9.90 6.54 -0.95
C LEU A 139 10.61 7.72 -0.29
N TYR A 140 11.79 7.46 0.28
CA TYR A 140 12.54 8.44 1.07
C TYR A 140 13.72 9.06 0.31
N LYS A 141 13.75 8.91 -1.03
CA LYS A 141 14.78 9.51 -1.90
C LYS A 141 16.19 9.19 -1.41
N ASN A 142 16.42 7.93 -1.06
CA ASN A 142 17.68 7.39 -0.54
C ASN A 142 18.12 7.97 0.82
N ASN A 143 17.22 8.56 1.61
CA ASN A 143 17.52 8.95 2.99
C ASN A 143 17.31 7.78 3.96
N PRO A 144 18.08 7.69 5.06
CA PRO A 144 17.98 6.62 6.06
C PRO A 144 16.79 6.82 7.00
N ASN A 145 15.59 6.99 6.43
CA ASN A 145 14.36 7.12 7.19
C ASN A 145 13.98 5.77 7.80
N HIS A 146 13.46 5.79 9.03
CA HIS A 146 12.99 4.59 9.71
C HIS A 146 11.80 3.97 8.96
N VAL A 147 11.89 2.65 8.68
CA VAL A 147 10.81 1.84 8.12
C VAL A 147 10.27 0.93 9.23
N PRO A 148 8.99 1.01 9.61
CA PRO A 148 8.44 0.19 10.70
C PRO A 148 8.62 -1.31 10.45
N GLN A 149 8.96 -2.07 11.51
CA GLN A 149 9.11 -3.52 11.41
C GLN A 149 7.81 -4.24 11.00
N SER A 150 6.66 -3.65 11.28
CA SER A 150 5.34 -4.14 10.88
C SER A 150 5.00 -3.84 9.41
N MET A 151 5.61 -2.82 8.77
CA MET A 151 5.38 -2.48 7.36
C MET A 151 5.97 -3.56 6.46
N GLY A 152 5.13 -4.37 5.82
CA GLY A 152 5.59 -5.44 4.94
C GLY A 152 5.24 -5.27 3.48
N ALA A 153 4.55 -4.22 3.11
CA ALA A 153 4.23 -3.87 1.74
C ALA A 153 4.10 -2.36 1.59
N VAL A 154 4.15 -1.88 0.35
CA VAL A 154 3.74 -0.53 0.00
C VAL A 154 3.25 -0.46 -1.45
N LEU A 155 2.16 0.26 -1.67
CA LEU A 155 1.78 0.80 -2.97
C LEU A 155 2.50 2.13 -3.23
N ILE A 156 3.42 2.12 -4.19
CA ILE A 156 4.02 3.35 -4.73
C ILE A 156 3.13 3.87 -5.85
N ASN A 157 2.43 4.96 -5.59
CA ASN A 157 1.55 5.62 -6.56
C ASN A 157 2.28 6.74 -7.32
N GLY A 158 2.64 6.48 -8.58
CA GLY A 158 3.14 7.50 -9.50
C GLY A 158 4.64 7.81 -9.41
N ILE A 159 5.50 6.80 -9.44
CA ILE A 159 6.96 6.95 -9.54
C ILE A 159 7.41 7.17 -10.99
N ASN A 160 8.32 8.11 -11.23
CA ASN A 160 8.83 8.36 -12.57
C ASN A 160 9.65 7.16 -13.08
N ASN A 161 9.27 6.63 -14.24
CA ASN A 161 9.98 5.60 -14.97
C ASN A 161 10.82 6.22 -16.09
N TRP A 162 12.12 6.28 -15.89
CA TRP A 162 13.05 6.89 -16.83
C TRP A 162 13.24 6.06 -18.10
N GLU A 163 13.19 4.73 -18.01
CA GLU A 163 13.26 3.85 -19.17
C GLU A 163 12.08 4.08 -20.12
N ARG A 164 10.86 4.23 -19.59
CA ARG A 164 9.68 4.60 -20.39
C ARG A 164 9.83 5.96 -21.06
N LEU A 165 10.33 6.98 -20.35
CA LEU A 165 10.62 8.28 -20.94
C LEU A 165 11.63 8.20 -22.07
N THR A 166 12.69 7.41 -21.90
CA THR A 166 13.70 7.19 -22.94
C THR A 166 13.10 6.49 -24.15
N ILE A 167 12.29 5.45 -23.96
CA ILE A 167 11.60 4.74 -25.06
C ILE A 167 10.66 5.69 -25.80
N LEU A 168 9.85 6.47 -25.09
CA LEU A 168 8.92 7.45 -25.68
C LEU A 168 9.68 8.52 -26.48
N LYS A 169 10.75 9.07 -25.90
CA LYS A 169 11.61 10.05 -26.57
C LYS A 169 12.21 9.49 -27.85
N ASN A 170 12.77 8.28 -27.79
CA ASN A 170 13.41 7.65 -28.95
C ASN A 170 12.39 7.33 -30.06
N LYS A 171 11.21 6.79 -29.70
CA LYS A 171 10.12 6.53 -30.66
C LYS A 171 9.66 7.83 -31.34
N TRP A 172 9.46 8.90 -30.57
CA TRP A 172 9.00 10.17 -31.11
C TRP A 172 10.04 10.83 -32.02
N LEU A 173 11.33 10.83 -31.63
CA LEU A 173 12.41 11.39 -32.44
C LEU A 173 12.62 10.61 -33.75
N ALA A 174 12.37 9.29 -33.75
CA ALA A 174 12.46 8.47 -34.96
C ALA A 174 11.43 8.87 -36.04
N THR A 175 10.26 9.38 -35.64
CA THR A 175 9.21 9.85 -36.56
C THR A 175 9.19 11.37 -36.74
N ASN A 176 9.89 12.13 -35.88
CA ASN A 176 9.91 13.59 -35.86
C ASN A 176 11.35 14.11 -35.80
N THR A 177 12.15 13.82 -36.83
CA THR A 177 13.61 14.07 -36.84
C THR A 177 14.01 15.52 -36.54
N PHE A 178 13.19 16.50 -36.95
CA PHE A 178 13.42 17.93 -36.70
C PHE A 178 12.54 18.49 -35.57
N GLY A 179 11.86 17.63 -34.83
CA GLY A 179 10.95 18.01 -33.76
C GLY A 179 11.67 18.51 -32.51
N ASN A 180 11.02 19.39 -31.76
CA ASN A 180 11.47 19.79 -30.43
C ASN A 180 10.87 18.90 -29.33
N TRP A 181 11.65 17.94 -28.82
CA TRP A 181 11.22 17.05 -27.74
C TRP A 181 10.78 17.80 -26.48
N THR A 182 11.42 18.91 -26.13
CA THR A 182 11.03 19.69 -24.95
C THR A 182 9.60 20.23 -25.08
N LYS A 183 9.23 20.66 -26.29
CA LYS A 183 7.85 21.11 -26.59
C LYS A 183 6.87 19.94 -26.53
N GLU A 184 7.19 18.82 -27.17
CA GLU A 184 6.37 17.60 -27.13
C GLU A 184 6.15 17.13 -25.70
N PHE A 185 7.23 17.02 -24.93
CA PHE A 185 7.19 16.59 -23.54
C PHE A 185 6.27 17.49 -22.73
N THR A 186 6.40 18.81 -22.86
CA THR A 186 5.60 19.78 -22.10
C THR A 186 4.12 19.74 -22.48
N CYS A 187 3.81 19.63 -23.77
CA CYS A 187 2.42 19.71 -24.27
C CYS A 187 1.66 18.39 -24.16
N ASN A 188 2.32 17.24 -24.39
CA ASN A 188 1.66 15.95 -24.60
C ASN A 188 2.08 14.87 -23.61
N VAL A 189 3.33 14.85 -23.13
CA VAL A 189 3.78 13.80 -22.19
C VAL A 189 3.52 14.18 -20.74
N LEU A 190 3.90 15.40 -20.34
CA LEU A 190 3.80 15.90 -18.97
C LEU A 190 2.36 15.87 -18.42
N PRO A 191 1.31 16.26 -19.19
CA PRO A 191 -0.07 16.15 -18.74
C PRO A 191 -0.54 14.70 -18.58
N ASN A 192 -0.02 13.79 -19.41
CA ASN A 192 -0.41 12.38 -19.46
C ASN A 192 0.54 11.51 -18.61
N LYS A 193 0.41 11.65 -17.29
CA LYS A 193 1.29 11.00 -16.30
C LYS A 193 1.46 9.49 -16.50
N ASN A 194 0.42 8.77 -16.90
CA ASN A 194 0.47 7.31 -17.12
C ASN A 194 1.52 6.90 -18.18
N LEU A 195 1.89 7.80 -19.10
CA LEU A 195 2.93 7.52 -20.08
C LEU A 195 4.30 7.24 -19.44
N TYR A 196 4.57 7.81 -18.26
CA TYR A 196 5.90 7.74 -17.65
C TYR A 196 5.92 7.57 -16.13
N LYS A 197 4.77 7.55 -15.47
CA LYS A 197 4.66 7.26 -14.05
C LYS A 197 4.06 5.89 -13.85
N ASP A 198 4.74 5.08 -13.05
CA ASP A 198 4.26 3.76 -12.69
C ASP A 198 3.55 3.78 -11.34
N ASN A 199 2.60 2.86 -11.21
CA ASN A 199 2.15 2.36 -9.92
C ASN A 199 2.78 0.99 -9.71
N LEU A 200 3.41 0.79 -8.54
CA LEU A 200 4.19 -0.40 -8.23
C LEU A 200 3.88 -0.85 -6.81
N ILE A 201 3.63 -2.15 -6.62
CA ILE A 201 3.57 -2.75 -5.28
C ILE A 201 4.92 -3.39 -4.98
N ILE A 202 5.46 -3.11 -3.80
CA ILE A 202 6.65 -3.77 -3.28
C ILE A 202 6.24 -4.56 -2.04
N LEU A 203 6.52 -5.86 -2.05
CA LEU A 203 6.19 -6.80 -0.98
C LEU A 203 7.46 -7.31 -0.31
N SER A 204 7.40 -7.45 1.01
CA SER A 204 8.32 -8.30 1.76
C SER A 204 7.71 -9.68 1.99
N THR A 205 8.54 -10.69 2.24
CA THR A 205 8.09 -12.05 2.57
C THR A 205 7.92 -12.30 4.07
N LYS A 206 8.19 -11.31 4.93
CA LYS A 206 8.10 -11.47 6.40
C LYS A 206 6.68 -11.80 6.88
N PRO A 207 6.48 -12.35 8.07
CA PRO A 207 5.14 -12.62 8.62
C PRO A 207 4.24 -11.37 8.63
N TYR A 208 2.96 -11.52 8.27
CA TYR A 208 2.02 -10.41 8.22
C TYR A 208 1.81 -9.77 9.60
N SER A 209 1.79 -8.44 9.64
CA SER A 209 1.71 -7.66 10.88
C SER A 209 2.76 -8.00 11.95
N ASN A 210 3.89 -8.62 11.54
CA ASN A 210 4.92 -9.15 12.44
C ASN A 210 4.37 -10.16 13.49
N VAL A 211 3.30 -10.88 13.14
CA VAL A 211 2.70 -11.93 13.99
C VAL A 211 3.31 -13.28 13.63
N ALA A 212 3.72 -14.06 14.63
CA ALA A 212 4.33 -15.37 14.42
C ALA A 212 3.27 -16.44 14.09
N ALA A 213 3.62 -17.41 13.24
CA ALA A 213 2.72 -18.48 12.80
C ALA A 213 2.08 -19.25 13.97
N LYS A 214 2.87 -19.50 15.03
CA LYS A 214 2.43 -20.17 16.26
C LYS A 214 1.27 -19.44 16.95
N GLN A 215 1.22 -18.12 16.90
CA GLN A 215 0.12 -17.33 17.50
C GLN A 215 -1.19 -17.54 16.76
N LEU A 216 -1.13 -17.93 15.49
CA LEU A 216 -2.30 -18.18 14.63
C LEU A 216 -2.64 -19.67 14.50
N GLY A 217 -1.88 -20.56 15.18
CA GLY A 217 -2.05 -22.01 15.06
C GLY A 217 -1.63 -22.57 13.70
N LEU A 218 -0.73 -21.89 12.98
CA LEU A 218 -0.25 -22.28 11.66
C LEU A 218 1.21 -22.73 11.69
N THR A 219 1.63 -23.45 10.65
CA THR A 219 3.05 -23.67 10.36
C THR A 219 3.66 -22.40 9.74
N GLU A 220 4.98 -22.25 9.85
CA GLU A 220 5.70 -21.10 9.30
C GLU A 220 5.53 -20.99 7.79
N ASP A 221 5.69 -22.09 7.04
CA ASP A 221 5.56 -22.10 5.57
C ASP A 221 4.18 -21.65 5.10
N ILE A 222 3.12 -22.17 5.72
CA ILE A 222 1.74 -21.78 5.40
C ILE A 222 1.53 -20.30 5.72
N TRP A 223 2.00 -19.86 6.89
CA TRP A 223 1.82 -18.47 7.30
C TRP A 223 2.58 -17.49 6.42
N LEU A 224 3.80 -17.82 5.98
CA LEU A 224 4.56 -17.00 5.03
C LEU A 224 3.82 -16.90 3.69
N SER A 225 3.32 -18.02 3.16
CA SER A 225 2.51 -18.01 1.92
C SER A 225 1.27 -17.14 2.06
N TYR A 226 0.53 -17.29 3.16
CA TYR A 226 -0.65 -16.45 3.44
C TYR A 226 -0.27 -14.99 3.64
N SER A 227 0.85 -14.70 4.30
CA SER A 227 1.33 -13.35 4.54
C SER A 227 1.64 -12.58 3.26
N ILE A 228 2.14 -13.26 2.22
CA ILE A 228 2.36 -12.66 0.90
C ILE A 228 1.01 -12.39 0.21
N SER A 229 0.13 -13.39 0.18
CA SER A 229 -1.20 -13.29 -0.43
C SER A 229 -2.06 -12.19 0.20
N ILE A 230 -2.06 -12.09 1.53
CA ILE A 230 -2.80 -11.05 2.26
C ILE A 230 -2.27 -9.67 1.86
N ARG A 231 -0.95 -9.46 1.81
CA ARG A 231 -0.37 -8.16 1.42
C ARG A 231 -0.71 -7.77 0.00
N GLU A 232 -0.62 -8.72 -0.91
CA GLU A 232 -0.93 -8.48 -2.32
C GLU A 232 -2.35 -7.94 -2.48
N GLU A 233 -3.31 -8.60 -1.87
CA GLU A 233 -4.72 -8.22 -1.97
C GLU A 233 -5.06 -6.98 -1.11
N HIS A 234 -4.35 -6.79 0.00
CA HIS A 234 -4.41 -5.57 0.83
C HIS A 234 -3.98 -4.33 0.04
N GLU A 235 -2.79 -4.36 -0.59
CA GLU A 235 -2.31 -3.23 -1.40
C GLU A 235 -3.16 -3.01 -2.66
N CYS A 236 -3.69 -4.08 -3.26
CA CYS A 236 -4.65 -3.96 -4.36
C CYS A 236 -5.96 -3.30 -3.91
N THR A 237 -6.37 -3.49 -2.66
CA THR A 237 -7.53 -2.81 -2.08
C THR A 237 -7.26 -1.31 -1.91
N HIS A 238 -6.07 -0.94 -1.43
CA HIS A 238 -5.67 0.47 -1.41
C HIS A 238 -5.60 1.10 -2.80
N LEU A 239 -5.13 0.36 -3.81
CA LEU A 239 -5.15 0.86 -5.18
C LEU A 239 -6.58 1.11 -5.68
N TYR A 240 -7.52 0.23 -5.32
CA TYR A 240 -8.92 0.37 -5.66
C TYR A 240 -9.55 1.59 -4.99
N THR A 241 -9.33 1.75 -3.69
CA THR A 241 -9.87 2.91 -2.96
C THR A 241 -9.26 4.21 -3.47
N LEU A 242 -7.97 4.21 -3.81
CA LEU A 242 -7.31 5.34 -4.44
C LEU A 242 -7.92 5.69 -5.80
N GLN A 243 -8.15 4.70 -6.68
CA GLN A 243 -8.74 4.94 -8.01
C GLN A 243 -10.18 5.43 -7.93
N LYS A 244 -10.97 4.90 -7.00
CA LYS A 244 -12.40 5.18 -6.91
C LYS A 244 -12.74 6.41 -6.07
N TYR A 245 -12.07 6.58 -4.93
CA TYR A 245 -12.34 7.63 -3.95
C TYR A 245 -11.23 8.68 -3.88
N GLY A 246 -10.10 8.47 -4.56
CA GLY A 246 -9.00 9.44 -4.58
C GLY A 246 -8.16 9.44 -3.30
N ILE A 247 -8.30 8.37 -2.52
CA ILE A 247 -7.64 8.22 -1.24
C ILE A 247 -7.28 6.75 -1.01
N ALA A 248 -6.01 6.54 -0.69
CA ALA A 248 -5.53 5.42 0.10
C ALA A 248 -4.88 6.09 1.31
N SER A 249 -5.53 6.02 2.47
CA SER A 249 -5.11 6.70 3.67
C SER A 249 -4.48 5.72 4.65
N ASN A 250 -3.38 6.14 5.26
CA ASN A 250 -2.79 5.45 6.41
C ASN A 250 -3.62 5.71 7.68
N ASN A 251 -4.88 5.24 7.72
CA ASN A 251 -5.77 5.31 8.88
C ASN A 251 -6.44 3.95 9.13
N LEU A 252 -6.93 3.73 10.35
CA LEU A 252 -7.50 2.43 10.71
C LEU A 252 -8.74 2.03 9.90
N HIS A 253 -9.53 2.99 9.38
CA HIS A 253 -10.73 2.65 8.60
C HIS A 253 -10.36 2.00 7.26
N ASP A 254 -9.45 2.60 6.49
CA ASP A 254 -8.96 2.03 5.22
C ASP A 254 -8.23 0.70 5.45
N GLU A 255 -7.40 0.63 6.50
CA GLU A 255 -6.62 -0.56 6.84
C GLU A 255 -7.50 -1.74 7.26
N LEU A 256 -8.59 -1.51 8.01
CA LEU A 256 -9.56 -2.55 8.34
C LEU A 256 -10.21 -3.16 7.08
N ILE A 257 -10.50 -2.33 6.08
CA ILE A 257 -11.10 -2.76 4.81
C ILE A 257 -10.09 -3.56 4.00
N ALA A 258 -8.87 -3.06 3.86
CA ALA A 258 -7.80 -3.75 3.13
C ALA A 258 -7.39 -5.08 3.81
N ASP A 259 -7.33 -5.12 5.14
CA ASP A 259 -7.10 -6.36 5.91
C ASP A 259 -8.24 -7.36 5.75
N TYR A 260 -9.49 -6.92 5.81
CA TYR A 260 -10.66 -7.75 5.56
C TYR A 260 -10.57 -8.46 4.20
N ILE A 261 -10.36 -7.69 3.14
CA ILE A 261 -10.24 -8.24 1.78
C ILE A 261 -9.01 -9.13 1.65
N GLY A 262 -7.86 -8.72 2.20
CA GLY A 262 -6.64 -9.53 2.17
C GLY A 262 -6.82 -10.91 2.81
N ILE A 263 -7.48 -10.96 3.98
CA ILE A 263 -7.78 -12.21 4.68
C ILE A 263 -8.77 -13.05 3.88
N VAL A 264 -9.93 -12.50 3.49
CA VAL A 264 -10.97 -13.24 2.75
C VAL A 264 -10.42 -13.80 1.44
N LYS A 265 -9.62 -13.03 0.70
CA LYS A 265 -9.04 -13.49 -0.56
C LYS A 265 -8.01 -14.60 -0.39
N THR A 266 -7.36 -14.67 0.77
CA THR A 266 -6.31 -15.65 1.04
C THR A 266 -6.86 -16.97 1.57
N ILE A 267 -7.82 -16.91 2.51
CA ILE A 267 -8.33 -18.13 3.19
C ILE A 267 -9.82 -18.40 2.97
N GLY A 268 -10.52 -17.53 2.23
CA GLY A 268 -11.91 -17.72 1.81
C GLY A 268 -12.99 -17.18 2.75
N TYR A 269 -12.61 -16.69 3.94
CA TYR A 269 -13.50 -16.10 4.95
C TYR A 269 -12.73 -15.15 5.84
N TYR A 270 -13.41 -14.23 6.53
CA TYR A 270 -12.77 -13.29 7.44
C TYR A 270 -12.48 -13.94 8.80
N ASN A 271 -11.19 -14.18 9.08
CA ASN A 271 -10.76 -14.66 10.37
C ASN A 271 -10.60 -13.51 11.38
N LYS A 272 -11.65 -13.30 12.17
CA LYS A 272 -11.66 -12.29 13.24
C LYS A 272 -10.51 -12.43 14.23
N SER A 273 -10.15 -13.66 14.61
CA SER A 273 -9.08 -13.91 15.58
C SER A 273 -7.74 -13.41 15.05
N TRP A 274 -7.47 -13.59 13.76
CA TRP A 274 -6.26 -13.06 13.12
C TRP A 274 -6.23 -11.54 13.17
N MET A 275 -7.35 -10.89 12.83
CA MET A 275 -7.42 -9.44 12.86
C MET A 275 -7.15 -8.87 14.26
N LEU A 276 -7.69 -9.51 15.31
CA LEU A 276 -7.40 -9.14 16.68
C LEU A 276 -5.91 -9.25 17.00
N HIS A 277 -5.24 -10.32 16.57
CA HIS A 277 -3.78 -10.45 16.75
C HIS A 277 -3.00 -9.38 15.98
N PHE A 278 -3.41 -9.03 14.76
CA PHE A 278 -2.74 -7.98 13.98
C PHE A 278 -2.82 -6.63 14.69
N MET A 279 -4.00 -6.32 15.24
CA MET A 279 -4.27 -5.06 15.93
C MET A 279 -3.82 -5.04 17.39
N GLY A 280 -3.33 -6.13 17.97
CA GLY A 280 -2.90 -6.19 19.38
C GLY A 280 -4.05 -6.28 20.38
N LEU A 281 -5.18 -6.82 19.94
CA LEU A 281 -6.45 -6.92 20.66
C LEU A 281 -6.85 -8.37 20.97
N GLU A 282 -5.92 -9.31 20.85
CA GLU A 282 -6.16 -10.74 21.11
C GLU A 282 -6.55 -11.06 22.56
N GLU A 283 -6.11 -10.22 23.52
CA GLU A 283 -6.45 -10.32 24.95
C GLU A 283 -7.38 -9.18 25.41
N TYR A 284 -8.19 -8.61 24.49
CA TYR A 284 -9.09 -7.49 24.80
C TYR A 284 -9.88 -7.71 26.11
N PRO A 285 -9.95 -6.73 27.04
CA PRO A 285 -9.63 -5.31 26.86
C PRO A 285 -8.15 -4.93 27.00
N LYS A 286 -7.26 -5.89 27.28
CA LYS A 286 -5.83 -5.63 27.35
C LYS A 286 -5.27 -5.43 25.94
N TYR A 287 -4.49 -4.36 25.76
CA TYR A 287 -3.81 -4.04 24.52
C TYR A 287 -2.35 -4.48 24.55
N ARG A 288 -1.86 -5.11 23.47
CA ARG A 288 -0.44 -5.42 23.29
C ARG A 288 0.28 -4.24 22.63
N LYS A 289 1.14 -3.58 23.41
CA LYS A 289 2.02 -2.50 22.94
C LYS A 289 2.92 -2.96 21.78
N GLY A 290 3.14 -2.08 20.80
CA GLY A 290 3.94 -2.36 19.61
C GLY A 290 3.21 -3.17 18.53
N ALA A 291 1.89 -3.35 18.66
CA ALA A 291 1.08 -3.97 17.61
C ALA A 291 0.77 -2.99 16.47
N ARG A 292 0.30 -3.51 15.33
CA ARG A 292 0.12 -2.74 14.09
C ARG A 292 -0.79 -1.52 14.24
N LEU A 293 -1.74 -1.55 15.19
CA LEU A 293 -2.64 -0.42 15.46
C LEU A 293 -1.89 0.88 15.76
N GLU A 294 -0.73 0.83 16.44
CA GLU A 294 0.11 2.01 16.74
C GLU A 294 0.67 2.68 15.47
N ASN A 295 0.82 1.95 14.36
CA ASN A 295 1.34 2.52 13.10
C ASN A 295 0.45 3.61 12.51
N TYR A 296 -0.84 3.60 12.86
CA TYR A 296 -1.86 4.46 12.28
C TYR A 296 -2.23 5.63 13.19
N ILE A 297 -1.56 5.73 14.34
CA ILE A 297 -1.77 6.80 15.30
C ILE A 297 -0.44 7.54 15.38
N LEU A 298 -0.42 8.80 14.95
CA LEU A 298 0.79 9.59 15.07
C LEU A 298 1.09 9.83 16.56
N GLU A 299 2.37 9.75 16.93
CA GLU A 299 2.81 9.98 18.30
C GLU A 299 2.27 11.33 18.82
N ASN A 300 1.60 11.30 19.97
CA ASN A 300 0.99 12.45 20.67
C ASN A 300 -0.33 13.01 20.09
N GLU A 301 -0.97 12.36 19.13
CA GLU A 301 -2.28 12.84 18.62
C GLU A 301 -3.44 12.56 19.58
N LEU A 302 -3.47 11.36 20.19
CA LEU A 302 -4.57 10.91 21.03
C LEU A 302 -4.16 10.85 22.50
N SER A 303 -5.08 11.24 23.40
CA SER A 303 -4.90 11.02 24.83
C SER A 303 -4.99 9.52 25.16
N GLN A 304 -4.55 9.12 26.36
CA GLN A 304 -4.73 7.73 26.81
C GLN A 304 -6.20 7.31 26.86
N ASP A 305 -7.11 8.25 27.15
CA ASP A 305 -8.55 7.97 27.16
C ASP A 305 -9.09 7.80 25.73
N ASP A 306 -8.74 8.71 24.82
CA ASP A 306 -9.08 8.59 23.39
C ASP A 306 -8.55 7.28 22.79
N PHE A 307 -7.34 6.87 23.17
CA PHE A 307 -6.77 5.61 22.71
C PHE A 307 -7.57 4.40 23.19
N LYS A 308 -8.03 4.40 24.45
CA LYS A 308 -8.93 3.36 24.98
C LYS A 308 -10.27 3.34 24.24
N GLN A 309 -10.83 4.52 23.95
CA GLN A 309 -12.06 4.64 23.18
C GLN A 309 -11.87 4.13 21.75
N LEU A 310 -10.77 4.49 21.09
CA LEU A 310 -10.42 4.01 19.77
C LEU A 310 -10.28 2.48 19.74
N ILE A 311 -9.57 1.88 20.70
CA ILE A 311 -9.46 0.42 20.81
C ILE A 311 -10.85 -0.24 20.90
N LYS A 312 -11.76 0.34 21.69
CA LYS A 312 -13.14 -0.15 21.79
C LYS A 312 -13.87 -0.07 20.44
N ILE A 313 -13.75 1.06 19.73
CA ILE A 313 -14.35 1.27 18.41
C ILE A 313 -13.82 0.24 17.41
N ILE A 314 -12.50 0.06 17.33
CA ILE A 314 -11.86 -0.89 16.43
C ILE A 314 -12.27 -2.33 16.77
N LYS A 315 -12.33 -2.67 18.07
CA LYS A 315 -12.77 -4.00 18.49
C LYS A 315 -14.20 -4.30 18.02
N SER A 316 -15.11 -3.34 18.19
CA SER A 316 -16.50 -3.46 17.72
C SER A 316 -16.58 -3.52 16.19
N ALA A 317 -15.81 -2.69 15.48
CA ALA A 317 -15.76 -2.72 14.02
C ALA A 317 -15.27 -4.08 13.49
N ILE A 318 -14.24 -4.67 14.11
CA ILE A 318 -13.76 -6.03 13.78
C ILE A 318 -14.86 -7.09 14.01
N ASP A 319 -15.64 -6.97 15.09
CA ASP A 319 -16.78 -7.87 15.34
C ASP A 319 -17.88 -7.70 14.28
N ASN A 320 -18.19 -6.47 13.88
CA ASN A 320 -19.23 -6.20 12.90
C ASN A 320 -18.81 -6.57 11.47
N ILE A 321 -17.55 -6.37 11.08
CA ILE A 321 -17.02 -6.88 9.79
C ILE A 321 -17.13 -8.41 9.74
N PHE A 322 -16.88 -9.09 10.86
CA PHE A 322 -17.05 -10.54 10.93
C PHE A 322 -18.50 -10.98 10.73
N ILE A 323 -19.46 -10.32 11.37
CA ILE A 323 -20.89 -10.62 11.16
C ILE A 323 -21.31 -10.28 9.72
N PHE A 324 -20.82 -9.17 9.17
CA PHE A 324 -21.06 -8.77 7.79
C PHE A 324 -20.55 -9.83 6.79
N ASP A 325 -19.33 -10.35 6.98
CA ASP A 325 -18.76 -11.41 6.13
C ASP A 325 -19.58 -12.71 6.23
N GLU A 326 -19.91 -13.15 7.44
CA GLU A 326 -20.73 -14.35 7.67
C GLU A 326 -22.10 -14.24 7.01
N THR A 327 -22.73 -13.05 7.10
CA THR A 327 -24.04 -12.78 6.50
C THR A 327 -23.97 -12.69 4.97
N SER A 328 -22.89 -12.10 4.45
CA SER A 328 -22.63 -12.00 3.01
C SER A 328 -22.22 -13.34 2.38
N GLY A 329 -21.71 -14.26 3.19
CA GLY A 329 -21.22 -15.56 2.75
C GLY A 329 -19.90 -15.46 1.97
N LYS A 330 -19.57 -16.53 1.24
CA LYS A 330 -18.31 -16.62 0.47
C LYS A 330 -18.22 -15.52 -0.58
N LEU A 331 -17.01 -15.02 -0.80
CA LEU A 331 -16.72 -14.08 -1.88
C LEU A 331 -16.89 -14.75 -3.25
N LEU A 332 -17.86 -14.31 -4.04
CA LEU A 332 -18.28 -15.01 -5.27
C LEU A 332 -17.63 -14.48 -6.55
N SER A 333 -17.28 -13.19 -6.59
CA SER A 333 -16.77 -12.55 -7.81
C SER A 333 -16.01 -11.25 -7.51
N THR A 334 -15.35 -10.70 -8.53
CA THR A 334 -14.76 -9.34 -8.45
C THR A 334 -15.81 -8.27 -8.19
N ILE A 335 -17.03 -8.42 -8.74
CA ILE A 335 -18.13 -7.46 -8.51
C ILE A 335 -18.56 -7.50 -7.05
N ASP A 336 -18.72 -8.69 -6.47
CA ASP A 336 -19.02 -8.89 -5.05
C ASP A 336 -17.91 -8.26 -4.17
N GLN A 337 -16.63 -8.48 -4.51
CA GLN A 337 -15.50 -7.84 -3.83
C GLN A 337 -15.60 -6.30 -3.84
N MET A 338 -15.89 -5.71 -5.01
CA MET A 338 -16.07 -4.27 -5.14
C MET A 338 -17.26 -3.76 -4.33
N CYS A 339 -18.39 -4.49 -4.32
CA CYS A 339 -19.57 -4.13 -3.54
C CYS A 339 -19.26 -4.14 -2.04
N ARG A 340 -18.54 -5.14 -1.54
CA ARG A 340 -18.14 -5.23 -0.12
C ARG A 340 -17.21 -4.08 0.28
N ILE A 341 -16.19 -3.79 -0.54
CA ILE A 341 -15.30 -2.65 -0.30
C ILE A 341 -16.11 -1.34 -0.30
N ASP A 342 -16.95 -1.14 -1.32
CA ASP A 342 -17.75 0.07 -1.45
C ASP A 342 -18.67 0.30 -0.26
N ALA A 343 -19.30 -0.76 0.25
CA ALA A 343 -20.20 -0.69 1.39
C ALA A 343 -19.43 -0.24 2.63
N LEU A 344 -18.30 -0.89 2.93
CA LEU A 344 -17.45 -0.53 4.07
C LEU A 344 -16.80 0.86 3.94
N CYS A 345 -16.48 1.33 2.73
CA CYS A 345 -15.99 2.69 2.49
C CYS A 345 -17.10 3.74 2.70
N LYS A 346 -18.35 3.41 2.39
CA LYS A 346 -19.49 4.34 2.55
C LYS A 346 -19.99 4.42 3.99
N THR A 347 -19.77 3.38 4.79
CA THR A 347 -20.08 3.36 6.22
C THR A 347 -18.95 3.98 7.02
N SER A 348 -19.24 4.92 7.91
CA SER A 348 -18.19 5.50 8.78
C SER A 348 -17.66 4.47 9.79
N LEU A 349 -16.47 4.69 10.33
CA LEU A 349 -15.93 3.80 11.36
C LEU A 349 -16.79 3.82 12.64
N GLU A 350 -17.43 4.95 12.95
CA GLU A 350 -18.39 5.08 14.05
C GLU A 350 -19.62 4.19 13.81
N GLU A 351 -20.23 4.29 12.63
CA GLU A 351 -21.37 3.45 12.23
C GLU A 351 -21.01 1.97 12.23
N LEU A 352 -19.85 1.61 11.66
CA LEU A 352 -19.32 0.26 11.61
C LEU A 352 -19.05 -0.30 13.02
N SER A 353 -18.79 0.55 14.01
CA SER A 353 -18.58 0.14 15.41
C SER A 353 -19.87 0.12 16.25
N SER A 354 -21.00 0.53 15.69
CA SER A 354 -22.29 0.61 16.39
C SER A 354 -22.97 -0.76 16.55
N ALA A 355 -24.04 -0.83 17.36
CA ALA A 355 -24.79 -2.07 17.57
C ALA A 355 -25.40 -2.65 16.28
N ASN A 356 -25.68 -1.81 15.29
CA ASN A 356 -26.24 -2.21 13.99
C ASN A 356 -25.18 -2.15 12.87
N GLY A 357 -23.90 -2.02 13.22
CA GLY A 357 -22.81 -1.84 12.25
C GLY A 357 -22.58 -3.04 11.34
N ALA A 358 -23.20 -4.20 11.60
CA ALA A 358 -23.13 -5.36 10.72
C ALA A 358 -24.19 -5.38 9.60
N SER A 359 -25.22 -4.52 9.68
CA SER A 359 -26.35 -4.47 8.73
C SER A 359 -26.05 -3.67 7.45
N ILE A 360 -24.77 -3.63 7.04
CA ILE A 360 -24.23 -2.82 5.95
C ILE A 360 -24.61 -3.38 4.58
#